data_AF-A0A962MN23-F1
#
_entry.id   AF-A0A962MN23-F1
#
_cell.length_a   1.000
_cell.length_b   1.000
_cell.length_c   1.000
_cell.angle_alpha   90.00
_cell.angle_beta   90.00
_cell.angle_gamma   90.00
#
_symmetry.space_group_name_H-M   'P 1'
#
loop_
_entity.id
_entity.type
_entity.pdbx_description
1 polymer ?
#
loop_
_entity_poly.entity_id
_entity_poly.type
_entity_poly.pdbx_seq_one_letter_code
_entity_poly.pdbx_strand_id
1 'polypeptide(L)'
;MSIDSKIDIFVQPFAEHAANFVFYSVPIGGGHEIKLILIWLVVASLFFTIYLGFVNFRYFKHAIDLLREPANPDDQTTGQITRFQALATSLSGTIGLGNIAGVAVAISVGGPGAALWMVFMGLFGMSTKFAEVVMGVKYRQFLDPNHPDRVSGGPMYYIREAFCERNMPLLGGIMGSFFAICCCFGVLGAASLFQTNQVFRQALIITGGEESFLIGKAWMVG
;
A
#
# COMPACT_ATOMS: atom_id res chain seq x y z
N MET A 1 -32.59 -13.73 5.81
CA MET A 1 -31.38 -13.26 5.12
C MET A 1 -30.81 -12.10 5.91
N SER A 2 -29.61 -12.24 6.45
CA SER A 2 -28.92 -11.12 7.12
C SER A 2 -28.57 -10.03 6.11
N ILE A 3 -28.31 -8.81 6.59
CA ILE A 3 -27.88 -7.69 5.76
C ILE A 3 -26.57 -8.05 5.03
N ASP A 4 -25.69 -8.81 5.68
CA ASP A 4 -24.42 -9.28 5.11
C ASP A 4 -24.63 -10.11 3.84
N SER A 5 -25.55 -11.08 3.85
CA SER A 5 -25.81 -11.91 2.66
C SER A 5 -26.37 -11.11 1.49
N LYS A 6 -27.07 -9.98 1.74
CA LYS A 6 -27.58 -9.11 0.66
C LYS A 6 -26.47 -8.27 0.05
N ILE A 7 -25.54 -7.78 0.88
CA ILE A 7 -24.37 -7.04 0.42
C ILE A 7 -23.46 -7.96 -0.38
N ASP A 8 -23.22 -9.18 0.12
CA ASP A 8 -22.34 -10.15 -0.52
C ASP A 8 -22.83 -10.52 -1.92
N ILE A 9 -24.11 -10.89 -2.08
CA ILE A 9 -24.70 -11.21 -3.40
C ILE A 9 -24.57 -10.05 -4.40
N PHE A 10 -24.59 -8.80 -3.94
CA PHE A 10 -24.47 -7.63 -4.80
C PHE A 10 -23.02 -7.29 -5.16
N VAL A 11 -22.10 -7.41 -4.19
CA VAL A 11 -20.69 -6.97 -4.34
C VAL A 11 -19.81 -8.08 -4.91
N GLN A 12 -20.07 -9.33 -4.55
CA GLN A 12 -19.31 -10.51 -4.94
C GLN A 12 -19.09 -10.64 -6.46
N PRO A 13 -20.10 -10.51 -7.35
CA PRO A 13 -19.86 -10.67 -8.79
C PRO A 13 -18.91 -9.60 -9.36
N PHE A 14 -18.96 -8.37 -8.83
CA PHE A 14 -18.04 -7.31 -9.23
C PHE A 14 -16.63 -7.56 -8.69
N ALA A 15 -16.54 -7.97 -7.42
CA ALA A 15 -15.27 -8.27 -6.77
C ALA A 15 -14.56 -9.45 -7.44
N GLU A 16 -15.27 -10.53 -7.77
CA GLU A 16 -14.72 -11.70 -8.46
C GLU A 16 -14.27 -11.36 -9.88
N HIS A 17 -15.02 -10.55 -10.62
CA HIS A 17 -14.60 -10.10 -11.95
C HIS A 17 -13.31 -9.29 -11.88
N ALA A 18 -13.23 -8.32 -10.96
CA ALA A 18 -12.02 -7.53 -10.74
C ALA A 18 -10.85 -8.41 -10.27
N ALA A 19 -11.09 -9.35 -9.36
CA ALA A 19 -10.07 -10.26 -8.84
C ALA A 19 -9.54 -11.19 -9.94
N ASN A 20 -10.40 -11.77 -10.78
CA ASN A 20 -10.00 -12.64 -11.87
C ASN A 20 -9.20 -11.88 -12.94
N PHE A 21 -9.54 -10.62 -13.19
CA PHE A 21 -8.77 -9.76 -14.08
C PHE A 21 -7.39 -9.42 -13.51
N VAL A 22 -7.34 -8.97 -12.25
CA VAL A 22 -6.10 -8.52 -11.59
C VAL A 22 -5.16 -9.69 -11.29
N PHE A 23 -5.72 -10.81 -10.82
CA PHE A 23 -4.98 -12.02 -10.44
C PHE A 23 -5.00 -13.09 -11.52
N TYR A 24 -5.13 -12.69 -12.78
CA TYR A 24 -5.10 -13.62 -13.91
C TYR A 24 -3.83 -14.47 -13.87
N SER A 25 -4.04 -15.79 -13.84
CA SER A 25 -2.99 -16.79 -13.78
C SER A 25 -2.67 -17.32 -15.17
N VAL A 26 -1.39 -17.47 -15.47
CA VAL A 26 -0.92 -18.21 -16.65
C VAL A 26 -0.30 -19.52 -16.20
N PRO A 27 -0.69 -20.66 -16.78
CA PRO A 27 -0.09 -21.94 -16.45
C PRO A 27 1.36 -21.95 -16.96
N ILE A 28 2.28 -22.27 -16.06
CA ILE A 28 3.68 -22.52 -16.41
C ILE A 28 3.89 -24.03 -16.27
N GLY A 29 4.62 -24.61 -17.23
CA GLY A 29 4.86 -26.06 -17.27
C GLY A 29 5.26 -26.64 -15.90
N GLY A 30 4.74 -27.82 -15.57
CA GLY A 30 4.95 -28.46 -14.27
C GLY A 30 3.78 -28.36 -13.28
N GLY A 31 2.61 -27.87 -13.70
CA GLY A 31 1.40 -27.81 -12.85
C GLY A 31 1.35 -26.62 -11.90
N HIS A 32 2.18 -25.60 -12.14
CA HIS A 32 2.22 -24.39 -11.33
C HIS A 32 1.59 -23.20 -12.09
N GLU A 33 0.71 -22.49 -11.41
CA GLU A 33 0.11 -21.26 -11.92
C GLU A 33 0.84 -20.04 -11.36
N ILE A 34 1.20 -19.10 -12.24
CA ILE A 34 1.77 -17.81 -11.82
C ILE A 34 0.82 -16.68 -12.19
N LYS A 35 0.56 -15.80 -11.21
CA LYS A 35 -0.22 -14.59 -11.40
C LYS A 35 0.59 -13.55 -12.15
N LEU A 36 0.07 -13.05 -13.29
CA LEU A 36 0.78 -12.09 -14.14
C LEU A 36 1.15 -10.79 -13.41
N ILE A 37 0.29 -10.33 -12.51
CA ILE A 37 0.57 -9.14 -11.71
C ILE A 37 1.84 -9.28 -10.87
N LEU A 38 2.17 -10.49 -10.38
CA LEU A 38 3.40 -10.71 -9.63
C LEU A 38 4.63 -10.53 -10.53
N ILE A 39 4.59 -11.09 -11.74
CA ILE A 39 5.66 -10.91 -12.74
C ILE A 39 5.83 -9.42 -13.05
N TRP A 40 4.73 -8.71 -13.28
CA TRP A 40 4.76 -7.27 -13.56
C TRP A 40 5.40 -6.46 -12.42
N LEU A 41 5.03 -6.74 -11.16
CA LEU A 41 5.59 -6.07 -9.99
C LEU A 41 7.08 -6.38 -9.78
N VAL A 42 7.50 -7.62 -10.03
CA VAL A 42 8.91 -8.03 -9.96
C VAL A 42 9.72 -7.30 -11.04
N VAL A 43 9.23 -7.30 -12.29
CA VAL A 43 9.91 -6.62 -13.41
C VAL A 43 10.02 -5.13 -13.14
N ALA A 44 8.94 -4.48 -12.68
CA ALA A 44 8.96 -3.06 -12.33
C ALA A 44 9.97 -2.76 -11.20
N SER A 45 10.00 -3.58 -10.15
CA SER A 45 10.93 -3.36 -9.02
C SER A 45 12.39 -3.57 -9.39
N LEU A 46 12.69 -4.57 -10.22
CA LEU A 46 14.03 -4.75 -10.79
C LEU A 46 14.40 -3.60 -11.73
N PHE A 47 13.49 -3.18 -12.60
CA PHE A 47 13.70 -2.04 -13.50
C PHE A 47 14.05 -0.77 -12.72
N PHE A 48 13.25 -0.38 -11.73
CA PHE A 48 13.54 0.82 -10.92
C PHE A 48 14.81 0.67 -10.11
N THR A 49 15.11 -0.52 -9.59
CA THR A 49 16.36 -0.77 -8.86
C THR A 49 17.57 -0.54 -9.75
N ILE A 50 17.58 -1.09 -10.98
CA ILE A 50 18.70 -0.95 -11.92
C ILE A 50 18.76 0.47 -12.48
N TYR A 51 17.63 1.03 -12.91
CA TYR A 51 17.54 2.37 -13.51
C TYR A 51 18.00 3.47 -12.53
N LEU A 52 17.64 3.35 -11.26
CA LEU A 52 18.08 4.29 -10.21
C LEU A 52 19.47 3.93 -9.64
N GLY A 53 20.12 2.90 -10.19
CA GLY A 53 21.50 2.49 -9.89
C GLY A 53 21.70 1.88 -8.50
N PHE A 54 20.75 1.10 -8.00
CA PHE A 54 20.76 0.55 -6.63
C PHE A 54 20.63 1.64 -5.55
N VAL A 55 19.67 2.55 -5.76
CA VAL A 55 19.35 3.67 -4.84
C VAL A 55 19.11 3.21 -3.40
N ASN A 56 18.49 2.05 -3.25
CA ASN A 56 18.17 1.39 -1.98
C ASN A 56 19.41 1.09 -1.14
N PHE A 57 20.57 0.79 -1.75
CA PHE A 57 21.83 0.59 -1.03
C PHE A 57 22.63 1.89 -0.90
N ARG A 58 22.67 2.71 -1.96
CA ARG A 58 23.50 3.93 -2.01
C ARG A 58 23.06 4.99 -1.00
N TYR A 59 21.76 5.22 -0.89
CA TYR A 59 21.21 6.30 -0.05
C TYR A 59 20.68 5.82 1.29
N PHE A 60 20.80 4.53 1.62
CA PHE A 60 20.32 3.99 2.89
C PHE A 60 20.94 4.72 4.09
N LYS A 61 22.27 4.87 4.09
CA LYS A 61 22.98 5.57 5.16
C LYS A 61 22.54 7.04 5.25
N HIS A 62 22.48 7.73 4.12
CA HIS A 62 22.05 9.12 4.05
C HIS A 62 20.62 9.31 4.59
N ALA A 63 19.70 8.39 4.29
CA ALA A 63 18.34 8.43 4.82
C ALA A 63 18.31 8.31 6.36
N ILE A 64 19.16 7.46 6.96
CA ILE A 64 19.27 7.34 8.41
C ILE A 64 19.87 8.61 9.02
N ASP A 65 20.87 9.20 8.38
CA ASP A 65 21.49 10.45 8.86
C ASP A 65 20.46 11.60 8.86
N LEU A 66 19.67 11.74 7.79
CA LEU A 66 18.57 12.72 7.70
C LEU A 66 17.49 12.57 8.79
N LEU A 67 17.25 11.34 9.27
CA LEU A 67 16.28 11.08 10.34
C LEU A 67 16.83 11.42 11.72
N ARG A 68 18.15 11.36 11.89
CA ARG A 68 18.85 11.68 13.15
C ARG A 68 19.10 13.18 13.31
N GLU A 69 19.21 13.89 12.19
CA GLU A 69 19.38 15.34 12.20
C GLU A 69 18.15 16.05 12.78
N PRO A 70 18.34 16.92 13.80
CA PRO A 70 17.24 17.70 14.35
C PRO A 70 16.59 18.56 13.26
N ALA A 71 15.28 18.77 13.38
CA ALA A 71 14.56 19.68 12.49
C ALA A 71 15.18 21.07 12.61
N ASN A 72 15.73 21.57 11.51
CA ASN A 72 16.43 22.85 11.52
C ASN A 72 15.39 23.98 11.44
N PRO A 73 15.29 24.86 12.45
CA PRO A 73 14.23 25.88 12.51
C PRO A 73 14.32 26.93 11.39
N ASP A 74 15.51 27.13 10.81
CA ASP A 74 15.77 28.08 9.72
C ASP A 74 15.56 27.49 8.33
N ASP A 75 15.27 26.19 8.25
CA ASP A 75 14.99 25.54 6.98
C ASP A 75 13.55 25.92 6.58
N GLN A 76 13.40 26.91 5.70
CA GLN A 76 12.13 27.32 5.07
C GLN A 76 11.53 26.21 4.17
N THR A 77 11.78 24.95 4.50
CA THR A 77 11.23 23.79 3.83
C THR A 77 9.74 23.73 4.09
N THR A 78 8.99 23.91 3.01
CA THR A 78 7.53 23.86 2.96
C THR A 78 7.06 22.43 3.28
N GLY A 79 6.93 22.10 4.57
CA GLY A 79 6.51 20.81 5.08
C GLY A 79 5.77 20.95 6.39
N GLN A 80 4.60 20.30 6.51
CA GLN A 80 3.74 20.39 7.70
C GLN A 80 4.26 19.61 8.91
N ILE A 81 5.07 18.59 8.66
CA ILE A 81 5.49 17.60 9.65
C ILE A 81 6.99 17.37 9.55
N THR A 82 7.60 16.98 10.65
CA THR A 82 9.03 16.65 10.68
C THR A 82 9.33 15.40 9.85
N ARG A 83 10.58 15.23 9.42
CA ARG A 83 11.03 14.03 8.70
C ARG A 83 10.70 12.73 9.45
N PHE A 84 10.87 12.73 10.76
CA PHE A 84 10.53 11.59 11.61
C PHE A 84 9.01 11.35 11.69
N GLN A 85 8.20 12.41 11.82
CA GLN A 85 6.75 12.28 11.81
C GLN A 85 6.26 11.72 10.46
N ALA A 86 6.79 12.20 9.34
CA ALA A 86 6.47 11.67 8.01
C ALA A 86 6.81 10.17 7.89
N LEU A 87 7.99 9.77 8.38
CA LEU A 87 8.38 8.36 8.43
C LEU A 87 7.43 7.56 9.32
N ALA A 88 7.15 8.03 10.54
CA ALA A 88 6.28 7.34 11.49
C ALA A 88 4.86 7.16 10.95
N THR A 89 4.30 8.18 10.29
CA THR A 89 2.99 8.10 9.63
C THR A 89 2.99 7.08 8.49
N SER A 90 4.01 7.10 7.63
CA SER A 90 4.12 6.12 6.54
C SER A 90 4.32 4.69 7.05
N LEU A 91 5.14 4.53 8.10
CA LEU A 91 5.42 3.24 8.72
C LEU A 91 4.17 2.69 9.43
N SER A 92 3.44 3.55 10.16
CA SER A 92 2.19 3.17 10.81
C SER A 92 1.12 2.74 9.80
N GLY A 93 1.09 3.33 8.61
CA GLY A 93 0.15 2.93 7.56
C GLY A 93 0.52 1.62 6.86
N THR A 94 1.79 1.19 6.96
CA THR A 94 2.28 -0.01 6.27
C THR A 94 2.51 -1.18 7.20
N ILE A 95 2.81 -0.96 8.49
CA ILE A 95 2.91 -2.01 9.51
C ILE A 95 1.53 -2.26 10.12
N GLY A 96 0.98 -3.44 9.87
CA GLY A 96 -0.24 -3.91 10.53
C GLY A 96 -0.16 -5.39 10.90
N LEU A 97 -1.09 -5.84 11.74
CA LEU A 97 -1.26 -7.26 12.09
C LEU A 97 -1.40 -8.14 10.85
N GLY A 98 -2.01 -7.61 9.79
CA GLY A 98 -2.14 -8.28 8.49
C GLY A 98 -0.80 -8.68 7.86
N ASN A 99 0.26 -7.89 8.04
CA ASN A 99 1.58 -8.24 7.51
C ASN A 99 2.23 -9.35 8.33
N ILE A 100 2.05 -9.35 9.65
CA ILE A 100 2.61 -10.39 10.54
C ILE A 100 1.91 -11.73 10.26
N ALA A 101 0.57 -11.72 10.24
CA ALA A 101 -0.22 -12.90 9.90
C ALA A 101 0.01 -13.37 8.46
N GLY A 102 0.13 -12.43 7.51
CA GLY A 102 0.38 -12.72 6.10
C GLY A 102 1.73 -13.41 5.88
N VAL A 103 2.78 -12.97 6.57
CA VAL A 103 4.09 -13.64 6.55
C VAL A 103 3.99 -15.06 7.13
N ALA A 104 3.27 -15.24 8.25
CA ALA A 104 3.08 -16.56 8.84
C ALA A 104 2.35 -17.53 7.89
N VAL A 105 1.29 -17.06 7.22
CA VAL A 105 0.57 -17.85 6.22
C VAL A 105 1.44 -18.15 5.00
N ALA A 106 2.21 -17.17 4.52
CA ALA A 106 3.08 -17.37 3.37
C ALA A 106 4.22 -18.36 3.65
N ILE A 107 4.77 -18.38 4.86
CA ILE A 107 5.77 -19.36 5.28
C ILE A 107 5.13 -20.74 5.52
N SER A 108 3.92 -20.81 6.10
CA SER A 108 3.27 -22.10 6.34
C SER A 108 2.86 -22.80 5.05
N VAL A 109 2.44 -22.04 4.03
CA VAL A 109 2.06 -22.56 2.70
C VAL A 109 3.28 -22.76 1.79
N GLY A 110 4.19 -21.78 1.76
CA GLY A 110 5.34 -21.76 0.84
C GLY A 110 6.62 -22.40 1.38
N GLY A 111 6.62 -22.82 2.64
CA GLY A 111 7.79 -23.33 3.35
C GLY A 111 8.78 -22.24 3.79
N PRO A 112 9.87 -22.62 4.48
CA PRO A 112 10.82 -21.68 5.07
C PRO A 112 11.55 -20.81 4.02
N GLY A 113 11.68 -21.29 2.77
CA GLY A 113 12.28 -20.53 1.68
C GLY A 113 11.52 -19.26 1.30
N ALA A 114 10.22 -19.17 1.63
CA ALA A 114 9.41 -17.98 1.37
C ALA A 114 9.95 -16.73 2.09
N ALA A 115 10.51 -16.89 3.29
CA ALA A 115 11.06 -15.79 4.07
C ALA A 115 12.24 -15.11 3.34
N LEU A 116 13.14 -15.90 2.74
CA LEU A 116 14.27 -15.39 1.97
C LEU A 116 13.79 -14.55 0.77
N TRP A 117 12.81 -15.06 0.03
CA TRP A 117 12.25 -14.36 -1.12
C TRP A 117 11.49 -13.09 -0.74
N MET A 118 10.78 -13.08 0.40
CA MET A 118 10.14 -11.86 0.91
C MET A 118 11.14 -10.75 1.21
N VAL A 119 12.32 -11.09 1.76
CA VAL A 119 13.39 -10.11 1.99
C VAL A 119 13.90 -9.53 0.68
N PHE A 120 14.20 -10.36 -0.33
CA PHE A 120 14.64 -9.88 -1.64
C PHE A 120 13.60 -9.00 -2.33
N MET A 121 12.34 -9.42 -2.31
CA MET A 121 11.23 -8.64 -2.87
C MET A 121 11.03 -7.31 -2.14
N GLY A 122 11.21 -7.28 -0.82
CA GLY A 122 11.19 -6.04 -0.04
C GLY A 122 12.33 -5.10 -0.41
N LEU A 123 13.55 -5.63 -0.59
CA LEU A 123 14.72 -4.85 -1.00
C LEU A 123 14.54 -4.20 -2.37
N PHE A 124 14.02 -4.95 -3.36
CA PHE A 124 13.74 -4.40 -4.69
C PHE A 124 12.53 -3.45 -4.69
N GLY A 125 11.51 -3.75 -3.88
CA GLY A 125 10.33 -2.90 -3.71
C GLY A 125 10.67 -1.50 -3.17
N MET A 126 11.74 -1.37 -2.39
CA MET A 126 12.22 -0.09 -1.86
C MET A 126 12.52 0.93 -2.98
N SER A 127 13.09 0.47 -4.11
CA SER A 127 13.40 1.33 -5.26
C SER A 127 12.14 1.85 -5.95
N THR A 128 11.12 1.00 -6.11
CA THR A 128 9.82 1.41 -6.66
C THR A 128 9.14 2.43 -5.74
N LYS A 129 9.15 2.17 -4.43
CA LYS A 129 8.58 3.11 -3.45
C LYS A 129 9.35 4.43 -3.40
N PHE A 130 10.66 4.40 -3.54
CA PHE A 130 11.45 5.63 -3.67
C PHE A 130 11.02 6.45 -4.89
N ALA A 131 10.88 5.82 -6.07
CA ALA A 131 10.42 6.50 -7.28
C ALA A 131 9.02 7.12 -7.11
N GLU A 132 8.10 6.39 -6.49
CA GLU A 132 6.74 6.86 -6.20
C GLU A 132 6.73 8.08 -5.27
N VAL A 133 7.50 8.03 -4.17
CA VAL A 133 7.57 9.12 -3.19
C VAL A 133 8.25 10.35 -3.78
N VAL A 134 9.34 10.18 -4.54
CA VAL A 134 10.02 11.31 -5.21
C VAL A 134 9.07 12.01 -6.18
N MET A 135 8.31 11.27 -6.98
CA MET A 135 7.30 11.85 -7.87
C MET A 135 6.18 12.53 -7.07
N GLY A 136 5.73 11.92 -5.97
CA GLY A 136 4.72 12.51 -5.07
C GLY A 136 5.16 13.83 -4.46
N VAL A 137 6.43 13.98 -4.11
CA VAL A 137 6.99 15.24 -3.58
C VAL A 137 7.22 16.26 -4.71
N LYS A 138 7.71 15.81 -5.88
CA LYS A 138 7.96 16.70 -7.04
C LYS A 138 6.67 17.36 -7.55
N TYR A 139 5.57 16.62 -7.60
CA TYR A 139 4.27 17.07 -8.13
C TYR A 139 3.23 17.36 -7.04
N ARG A 140 3.68 17.61 -5.80
CA ARG A 140 2.77 17.98 -4.69
C ARG A 140 2.07 19.30 -4.99
N GLN A 141 0.81 19.40 -4.57
CA GLN A 141 -0.02 20.57 -4.78
C GLN A 141 -0.40 21.20 -3.44
N PHE A 142 -0.53 22.53 -3.45
CA PHE A 142 -1.01 23.34 -2.34
C PHE A 142 -2.45 23.73 -2.67
N LEU A 143 -3.40 22.89 -2.28
CA LEU A 143 -4.78 22.92 -2.83
C LEU A 143 -5.63 24.07 -2.29
N ASP A 144 -5.36 24.57 -1.09
CA ASP A 144 -6.26 25.48 -0.39
C ASP A 144 -5.68 26.91 -0.34
N PRO A 145 -6.29 27.89 -1.04
CA PRO A 145 -5.91 29.30 -0.93
C PRO A 145 -6.08 29.87 0.48
N ASN A 146 -6.97 29.28 1.30
CA ASN A 146 -7.23 29.71 2.68
C ASN A 146 -6.35 28.97 3.70
N HIS A 147 -5.80 27.81 3.33
CA HIS A 147 -4.85 27.01 4.12
C HIS A 147 -3.63 26.64 3.27
N PRO A 148 -2.74 27.61 2.97
CA PRO A 148 -1.56 27.38 2.12
C PRO A 148 -0.57 26.36 2.71
N ASP A 149 -0.75 26.00 3.98
CA ASP A 149 -0.06 24.94 4.68
C ASP A 149 -0.51 23.54 4.24
N ARG A 150 -1.69 23.36 3.63
CA ARG A 150 -2.20 22.04 3.17
C ARG A 150 -1.54 21.53 1.89
N VAL A 151 -0.58 20.62 2.06
CA VAL A 151 0.11 19.92 0.98
C VAL A 151 -0.60 18.59 0.69
N SER A 152 -0.98 18.37 -0.56
CA SER A 152 -1.45 17.06 -1.04
C SER A 152 -0.54 16.56 -2.15
N GLY A 153 -0.09 15.32 -2.02
CA GLY A 153 0.77 14.66 -3.00
C GLY A 153 0.39 13.20 -3.14
N GLY A 154 0.87 12.56 -4.21
CA GLY A 154 0.62 11.14 -4.47
C GLY A 154 0.31 10.85 -5.94
N PRO A 155 0.00 9.57 -6.25
CA PRO A 155 -0.17 9.11 -7.62
C PRO A 155 -1.25 9.83 -8.41
N MET A 156 -2.37 10.15 -7.79
CA MET A 156 -3.44 10.94 -8.41
C MET A 156 -2.96 12.28 -8.96
N TYR A 157 -2.02 12.94 -8.26
CA TYR A 157 -1.49 14.25 -8.68
C TYR A 157 -0.41 14.10 -9.73
N TYR A 158 0.60 13.24 -9.50
CA TYR A 158 1.69 13.11 -10.46
C TYR A 158 1.25 12.43 -11.77
N ILE A 159 0.24 11.56 -11.75
CA ILE A 159 -0.35 10.99 -12.98
C ILE A 159 -1.01 12.11 -13.77
N ARG A 160 -1.86 12.92 -13.12
CA ARG A 160 -2.52 14.06 -13.78
C ARG A 160 -1.49 14.99 -14.42
N GLU A 161 -0.50 15.42 -13.64
CA GLU A 161 0.52 16.36 -14.14
C GLU A 161 1.41 15.75 -15.23
N ALA A 162 1.81 14.49 -15.12
CA ALA A 162 2.60 13.82 -16.16
C ALA A 162 1.88 13.76 -17.51
N PHE A 163 0.55 13.63 -17.53
CA PHE A 163 -0.25 13.68 -18.75
C PHE A 163 -0.55 15.11 -19.21
N CYS A 164 -0.70 16.07 -18.30
CA CYS A 164 -0.80 17.50 -18.64
C CYS A 164 0.48 18.00 -19.34
N GLU A 165 1.66 17.64 -18.84
CA GLU A 165 2.96 17.95 -19.47
C GLU A 165 3.08 17.39 -20.89
N ARG A 166 2.30 16.35 -21.23
CA ARG A 166 2.24 15.75 -22.57
C ARG A 166 1.06 16.24 -23.42
N ASN A 167 0.44 17.36 -23.09
CA ASN A 167 -0.72 17.94 -23.76
C ASN A 167 -1.97 17.02 -23.78
N MET A 168 -2.12 16.12 -22.80
CA MET A 168 -3.27 15.22 -22.65
C MET A 168 -3.99 15.40 -21.29
N PRO A 169 -4.44 16.62 -20.94
CA PRO A 169 -4.97 16.91 -19.60
C PRO A 169 -6.23 16.11 -19.26
N LEU A 170 -7.09 15.83 -20.25
CA LEU A 170 -8.30 15.03 -20.05
C LEU A 170 -7.97 13.59 -19.61
N LEU A 171 -6.99 12.96 -20.28
CA LEU A 171 -6.58 11.60 -19.95
C LEU A 171 -5.91 11.54 -18.56
N GLY A 172 -5.10 12.56 -18.22
CA GLY A 172 -4.51 12.70 -16.90
C GLY A 172 -5.55 12.82 -15.79
N GLY A 173 -6.59 13.63 -15.99
CA GLY A 173 -7.69 13.78 -15.04
C GLY A 173 -8.46 12.48 -14.82
N ILE A 174 -8.76 11.75 -15.90
CA ILE A 174 -9.46 10.45 -15.85
C ILE A 174 -8.61 9.41 -15.10
N MET A 175 -7.33 9.26 -15.47
CA MET A 175 -6.44 8.27 -14.86
C MET A 175 -6.16 8.58 -13.38
N GLY A 176 -5.95 9.84 -13.02
CA GLY A 176 -5.77 10.25 -11.63
C GLY A 176 -7.02 10.00 -10.77
N SER A 177 -8.21 10.32 -11.31
CA SER A 177 -9.48 10.06 -10.63
C SER A 177 -9.76 8.56 -10.47
N PHE A 178 -9.50 7.78 -11.51
CA PHE A 178 -9.60 6.31 -11.46
C PHE A 178 -8.71 5.72 -10.36
N PHE A 179 -7.43 6.14 -10.32
CA PHE A 179 -6.51 5.71 -9.27
C PHE A 179 -7.03 6.07 -7.87
N ALA A 180 -7.52 7.30 -7.68
CA ALA A 180 -8.05 7.76 -6.40
C ALA A 180 -9.24 6.91 -5.93
N ILE A 181 -10.19 6.63 -6.82
CA ILE A 181 -11.36 5.78 -6.53
C ILE A 181 -10.92 4.36 -6.14
N CYS A 182 -10.04 3.74 -6.94
CA CYS A 182 -9.50 2.41 -6.62
C CYS A 182 -8.76 2.39 -5.28
N CYS A 183 -8.00 3.44 -4.97
CA CYS A 183 -7.28 3.56 -3.70
C CYS A 183 -8.26 3.67 -2.52
N CYS A 184 -9.33 4.46 -2.63
CA CYS A 184 -10.37 4.56 -1.59
C CYS A 184 -10.99 3.19 -1.28
N PHE A 185 -11.41 2.44 -2.31
CA PHE A 185 -11.95 1.09 -2.10
C PHE A 185 -10.90 0.10 -1.58
N GLY A 186 -9.66 0.19 -2.08
CA GLY A 186 -8.55 -0.65 -1.64
C GLY A 186 -8.22 -0.46 -0.16
N VAL A 187 -8.21 0.78 0.32
CA VAL A 187 -7.98 1.11 1.74
C VAL A 187 -9.11 0.57 2.61
N LEU A 188 -10.37 0.72 2.20
CA LEU A 188 -11.52 0.18 2.94
C LEU A 188 -11.43 -1.35 3.09
N GLY A 189 -11.14 -2.07 2.01
CA GLY A 189 -11.05 -3.53 2.03
C GLY A 189 -9.81 -4.04 2.77
N ALA A 190 -8.63 -3.63 2.33
CA ALA A 190 -7.36 -4.20 2.79
C ALA A 190 -6.86 -3.61 4.11
N ALA A 191 -7.07 -2.31 4.35
CA ALA A 191 -6.54 -1.64 5.54
C ALA A 191 -7.56 -1.61 6.68
N SER A 192 -8.82 -1.28 6.41
CA SER A 192 -9.84 -1.17 7.48
C SER A 192 -10.45 -2.53 7.82
N LEU A 193 -11.22 -3.13 6.90
CA LEU A 193 -12.01 -4.33 7.19
C LEU A 193 -11.15 -5.55 7.55
N PHE A 194 -10.09 -5.80 6.77
CA PHE A 194 -9.21 -6.94 7.02
C PHE A 194 -8.46 -6.83 8.35
N GLN A 195 -7.88 -5.65 8.66
CA GLN A 195 -7.12 -5.50 9.92
C GLN A 195 -8.04 -5.55 11.14
N THR A 196 -9.21 -4.92 11.08
CA THR A 196 -10.21 -4.97 12.15
C THR A 196 -10.66 -6.40 12.44
N ASN A 197 -10.95 -7.20 11.41
CA ASN A 197 -11.34 -8.60 11.60
C ASN A 197 -10.22 -9.43 12.23
N GLN A 198 -8.96 -9.18 11.88
CA GLN A 198 -7.82 -9.86 12.51
C GLN A 198 -7.70 -9.51 14.00
N VAL A 199 -7.86 -8.23 14.35
CA VAL A 199 -7.88 -7.78 15.76
C VAL A 199 -9.01 -8.47 16.52
N PHE A 200 -10.20 -8.52 15.93
CA PHE A 200 -11.36 -9.18 16.54
C PHE A 200 -11.12 -10.67 16.78
N ARG A 201 -10.57 -11.40 15.80
CA ARG A 201 -10.26 -12.84 15.95
C ARG A 201 -9.24 -13.07 17.05
N GLN A 202 -8.20 -12.24 17.13
CA GLN A 202 -7.21 -12.34 18.21
C GLN A 202 -7.85 -12.04 19.57
N ALA A 203 -8.70 -11.02 19.67
CA ALA A 203 -9.40 -10.66 20.89
C ALA A 203 -10.35 -11.76 21.36
N LEU A 204 -11.11 -12.38 20.44
CA LEU A 204 -11.96 -13.54 20.73
C LEU A 204 -11.18 -14.70 21.34
N ILE A 205 -10.04 -15.06 20.75
CA ILE A 205 -9.20 -16.16 21.24
C ILE A 205 -8.72 -15.88 22.67
N ILE A 206 -8.27 -14.66 22.95
CA ILE A 206 -7.75 -14.27 24.27
C ILE A 206 -8.86 -14.24 25.33
N THR A 207 -10.09 -13.90 24.94
CA THR A 207 -11.22 -13.71 25.86
C THR A 207 -12.05 -14.98 26.12
N GLY A 208 -11.59 -16.14 25.66
CA GLY A 208 -12.23 -17.43 25.94
C GLY A 208 -12.83 -18.15 24.73
N GLY A 209 -12.54 -17.70 23.50
CA GLY A 209 -12.94 -18.39 22.27
C GLY A 209 -14.46 -18.49 22.13
N GLU A 210 -14.99 -19.71 22.24
CA GLU A 210 -16.43 -20.02 22.15
C GLU A 210 -17.24 -19.72 23.43
N GLU A 211 -16.59 -19.33 24.52
CA GLU A 211 -17.26 -18.80 25.72
C GLU A 211 -17.03 -17.29 25.92
N SER A 212 -16.37 -16.63 24.96
CA SER A 212 -16.05 -15.21 25.04
C SER A 212 -17.30 -14.32 24.99
N PHE A 213 -17.30 -13.26 25.80
CA PHE A 213 -18.31 -12.19 25.76
C PHE A 213 -18.35 -11.42 24.43
N LEU A 214 -17.33 -11.58 23.57
CA LEU A 214 -17.18 -10.94 22.26
C LEU A 214 -17.82 -11.75 21.12
N ILE A 215 -18.31 -12.96 21.37
CA ILE A 215 -18.95 -13.80 20.35
C ILE A 215 -20.16 -13.08 19.76
N GLY A 216 -20.22 -13.04 18.43
CA GLY A 216 -21.29 -12.36 17.68
C GLY A 216 -21.23 -10.82 17.76
N LYS A 217 -20.23 -10.23 18.43
CA LYS A 217 -20.08 -8.79 18.58
C LYS A 217 -18.90 -8.22 17.79
N ALA A 218 -18.68 -8.74 16.58
CA ALA A 218 -17.63 -8.27 15.67
C ALA A 218 -17.73 -6.76 15.40
N TRP A 219 -18.96 -6.25 15.28
CA TRP A 219 -19.27 -4.83 15.06
C TRP A 219 -18.71 -3.87 16.12
N MET A 220 -18.37 -4.35 17.32
CA MET A 220 -17.79 -3.49 18.38
C MET A 220 -16.31 -3.18 18.13
N VAL A 221 -15.62 -4.03 17.37
CA VAL A 221 -14.21 -3.85 17.01
C VAL A 221 -14.09 -3.15 15.65
N GLY A 222 -15.10 -3.32 14.79
CA GLY A 222 -15.42 -2.49 13.63
C GLY A 222 -16.04 -3.27 12.49
#